data_AF-A0A2D7JW48-F1
#
_entry.id   AF-A0A2D7JW48-F1
#
_cell.length_a   1.000
_cell.length_b   1.000
_cell.length_c   1.000
_cell.angle_alpha   90.00
_cell.angle_beta   90.00
_cell.angle_gamma   90.00
#
_symmetry.space_group_name_H-M   'P 1'
#
loop_
_entity.id
_entity.type
_entity.pdbx_description
1 polymer ?
#
loop_
_entity_poly.entity_id
_entity_poly.type
_entity_poly.pdbx_seq_one_letter_code
_entity_poly.pdbx_strand_id
1 'polypeptide(L)'
;MQQMDFSVVSDGKPETLEAYARILETLRERVAPDAESTGPPHWILRRARQLHRFLREKAPATREHYYTVLSLGIQTLGPVSSAMKDDLDKRLKKLKALNMARARGGQKSERVSKNWISWAEVEGVRDRLEKEVRSLHPRRKLTPEELYTYQKYVLLSLYTMQPPVRDDYATMRVTPVNSAEFKADGYNHLLVGPGRRLRFHFSEYKTSKIYGSLETEPPSDLAAVLHSWLPKIRHRGDGGRLLAKRDGGPMQEGTPKDILNALFQEATGKRGIGPAMLRRIYMTGRFGKEQEERLRVAKKMMHSVSMGNRYIKR
;
A
#
# COMPACT_ATOMS: atom_id res chain seq x y z
N MET A 1 -15.70 3.70 -28.77
CA MET A 1 -15.47 3.27 -27.39
C MET A 1 -15.86 4.42 -26.48
N GLN A 2 -17.12 4.50 -26.06
CA GLN A 2 -17.64 5.61 -25.24
C GLN A 2 -17.58 5.20 -23.76
N GLN A 3 -16.90 6.00 -22.95
CA GLN A 3 -16.72 5.78 -21.52
C GLN A 3 -18.07 5.92 -20.78
N MET A 4 -18.30 5.10 -19.76
CA MET A 4 -19.40 5.32 -18.82
C MET A 4 -19.16 6.66 -18.09
N ASP A 5 -20.07 7.61 -18.26
CA ASP A 5 -19.99 8.91 -17.59
C ASP A 5 -20.42 8.76 -16.12
N PHE A 6 -19.44 8.85 -15.22
CA PHE A 6 -19.62 8.81 -13.77
C PHE A 6 -19.67 10.22 -13.14
N SER A 7 -19.89 11.27 -13.93
CA SER A 7 -19.98 12.67 -13.48
C SER A 7 -20.99 12.92 -12.35
N VAL A 8 -21.93 11.99 -12.12
CA VAL A 8 -22.95 12.06 -11.05
C VAL A 8 -22.41 11.60 -9.68
N VAL A 9 -21.20 11.03 -9.59
CA VAL A 9 -20.57 10.65 -8.31
C VAL A 9 -19.61 11.77 -7.87
N SER A 10 -20.17 12.95 -7.57
CA SER A 10 -19.41 14.08 -7.01
C SER A 10 -18.88 13.69 -5.63
N ASP A 11 -17.54 13.62 -5.50
CA ASP A 11 -16.69 13.50 -4.29
C ASP A 11 -15.69 12.32 -4.30
N GLY A 12 -15.73 11.45 -5.31
CA GLY A 12 -14.74 10.38 -5.48
C GLY A 12 -13.42 10.87 -6.08
N LYS A 13 -12.27 10.40 -5.56
CA LYS A 13 -10.99 10.60 -6.26
C LYS A 13 -11.03 9.91 -7.64
N PRO A 14 -10.44 10.49 -8.71
CA PRO A 14 -10.49 9.92 -10.07
C PRO A 14 -10.12 8.43 -10.14
N GLU A 15 -9.11 8.00 -9.38
CA GLU A 15 -8.64 6.61 -9.36
C GLU A 15 -9.70 5.64 -8.79
N THR A 16 -10.55 6.14 -7.90
CA THR A 16 -11.66 5.34 -7.33
C THR A 16 -12.75 5.12 -8.37
N LEU A 17 -13.06 6.14 -9.17
CA LEU A 17 -14.04 6.04 -10.25
C LEU A 17 -13.56 5.11 -11.36
N GLU A 18 -12.29 5.21 -11.77
CA GLU A 18 -11.69 4.26 -12.72
C GLU A 18 -11.73 2.82 -12.23
N ALA A 19 -11.40 2.58 -10.95
CA ALA A 19 -11.47 1.25 -10.36
C ALA A 19 -12.90 0.69 -10.37
N TYR A 20 -13.90 1.53 -10.10
CA TYR A 20 -15.30 1.13 -10.14
C TYR A 20 -15.78 0.83 -11.57
N ALA A 21 -15.40 1.67 -12.53
CA ALA A 21 -15.69 1.46 -13.95
C ALA A 21 -15.16 0.10 -14.44
N ARG A 22 -13.91 -0.23 -14.13
CA ARG A 22 -13.29 -1.53 -14.48
C ARG A 22 -14.03 -2.73 -13.87
N ILE A 23 -14.53 -2.59 -12.64
CA ILE A 23 -15.30 -3.65 -11.97
C ILE A 23 -16.65 -3.85 -12.66
N LEU A 24 -17.35 -2.78 -13.02
CA LEU A 24 -18.61 -2.86 -13.74
C LEU A 24 -18.43 -3.46 -15.14
N GLU A 25 -17.36 -3.09 -15.84
CA GLU A 25 -17.01 -3.69 -17.14
C GLU A 25 -16.69 -5.18 -17.02
N THR A 26 -15.89 -5.57 -16.03
CA THR A 26 -15.61 -6.99 -15.75
C THR A 26 -16.90 -7.76 -15.45
N LEU A 27 -17.82 -7.17 -14.69
CA LEU A 27 -19.11 -7.78 -14.41
C LEU A 27 -19.94 -7.90 -15.68
N ARG A 28 -19.89 -6.91 -16.59
CA ARG A 28 -20.62 -6.95 -17.87
C ARG A 28 -20.14 -8.12 -18.69
N GLU A 29 -18.84 -8.17 -18.98
CA GLU A 29 -18.24 -9.24 -19.78
C GLU A 29 -18.52 -10.64 -19.23
N ARG A 30 -18.53 -10.80 -17.91
CA ARG A 30 -18.63 -12.12 -17.25
C ARG A 30 -20.06 -12.55 -16.93
N VAL A 31 -20.97 -11.61 -16.75
CA VAL A 31 -22.34 -11.90 -16.28
C VAL A 31 -23.37 -11.59 -17.37
N ALA A 32 -23.17 -10.54 -18.17
CA ALA A 32 -24.07 -10.16 -19.26
C ALA A 32 -23.30 -9.56 -20.44
N PRO A 33 -22.57 -10.39 -21.22
CA PRO A 33 -21.79 -9.91 -22.36
C PRO A 33 -22.68 -9.27 -23.45
N ASP A 34 -23.96 -9.62 -23.46
CA ASP A 34 -25.00 -9.12 -24.34
C ASP A 34 -25.70 -7.85 -23.83
N ALA A 35 -25.40 -7.40 -22.61
CA ALA A 35 -25.97 -6.15 -22.09
C ALA A 35 -25.30 -4.93 -22.73
N GLU A 36 -26.10 -3.92 -23.10
CA GLU A 36 -25.60 -2.65 -23.63
C GLU A 36 -24.59 -2.01 -22.67
N SER A 37 -23.53 -1.43 -23.24
CA SER A 37 -22.47 -0.77 -22.48
C SER A 37 -22.92 0.54 -21.84
N THR A 38 -24.06 1.06 -22.28
CA THR A 38 -24.59 2.37 -21.93
C THR A 38 -25.81 2.19 -21.02
N GLY A 39 -25.61 2.34 -19.71
CA GLY A 39 -26.72 2.42 -18.76
C GLY A 39 -26.40 1.82 -17.38
N PRO A 40 -27.32 1.99 -16.41
CA PRO A 40 -27.17 1.48 -15.06
C PRO A 40 -26.97 -0.05 -15.05
N PRO A 41 -26.29 -0.64 -14.05
CA PRO A 41 -26.10 -2.09 -13.96
C PRO A 41 -27.39 -2.87 -13.60
N HIS A 42 -28.56 -2.38 -13.99
CA HIS A 42 -29.85 -3.04 -13.79
C HIS A 42 -29.91 -4.41 -14.50
N TRP A 43 -29.14 -4.59 -15.59
CA TRP A 43 -28.98 -5.87 -16.29
C TRP A 43 -28.35 -6.97 -15.40
N ILE A 44 -27.51 -6.61 -14.42
CA ILE A 44 -26.94 -7.56 -13.45
C ILE A 44 -28.04 -8.22 -12.62
N LEU A 45 -29.10 -7.48 -12.34
CA LEU A 45 -30.18 -7.88 -11.45
C LEU A 45 -31.03 -9.00 -12.06
N ARG A 46 -31.22 -8.98 -13.39
CA ARG A 46 -31.91 -10.06 -14.12
C ARG A 46 -31.07 -11.35 -14.19
N ARG A 47 -29.80 -11.27 -13.82
CA ARG A 47 -28.81 -12.35 -13.91
C ARG A 47 -28.20 -12.72 -12.55
N ALA A 48 -28.97 -12.54 -11.48
CA ALA A 48 -28.54 -12.79 -10.10
C ALA A 48 -27.88 -14.18 -9.90
N ARG A 49 -28.37 -15.24 -10.56
CA ARG A 49 -27.77 -16.58 -10.48
C ARG A 49 -26.34 -16.62 -11.06
N GLN A 50 -26.13 -15.98 -12.21
CA GLN A 50 -24.81 -15.94 -12.88
C GLN A 50 -23.84 -15.05 -12.10
N LEU A 51 -24.32 -13.90 -11.61
CA LEU A 51 -23.57 -13.03 -10.69
C LEU A 51 -23.10 -13.82 -9.46
N HIS A 52 -24.00 -14.57 -8.82
CA HIS A 52 -23.66 -15.35 -7.63
C HIS A 52 -22.65 -16.45 -7.91
N ARG A 53 -22.73 -17.12 -9.07
CA ARG A 53 -21.74 -18.12 -9.47
C ARG A 53 -20.36 -17.48 -9.63
N PHE A 54 -20.28 -16.42 -10.42
CA PHE A 54 -19.03 -15.68 -10.64
C PHE A 54 -18.42 -15.15 -9.34
N LEU A 55 -19.23 -14.53 -8.48
CA LEU A 55 -18.74 -13.98 -7.23
C LEU A 55 -18.35 -15.07 -6.24
N ARG A 56 -19.00 -16.24 -6.21
CA ARG A 56 -18.69 -17.33 -5.27
C ARG A 56 -17.23 -17.80 -5.39
N GLU A 57 -16.68 -17.80 -6.59
CA GLU A 57 -15.30 -18.18 -6.91
C GLU A 57 -14.26 -17.14 -6.43
N LYS A 58 -14.69 -15.91 -6.10
CA LYS A 58 -13.78 -14.85 -5.65
C LYS A 58 -13.53 -14.91 -4.15
N ALA A 59 -12.35 -14.43 -3.75
CA ALA A 59 -12.00 -14.27 -2.34
C ALA A 59 -13.01 -13.33 -1.62
N PRO A 60 -13.29 -13.54 -0.32
CA PRO A 60 -14.34 -12.78 0.38
C PRO A 60 -14.18 -11.26 0.37
N ALA A 61 -12.95 -10.74 0.44
CA ALA A 61 -12.67 -9.31 0.33
C ALA A 61 -12.97 -8.77 -1.08
N THR A 62 -12.61 -9.52 -2.11
CA THR A 62 -12.95 -9.19 -3.50
C THR A 62 -14.46 -9.19 -3.68
N ARG A 63 -15.19 -10.20 -3.17
CA ARG A 63 -16.66 -10.23 -3.22
C ARG A 63 -17.29 -8.99 -2.58
N GLU A 64 -16.82 -8.61 -1.40
CA GLU A 64 -17.29 -7.39 -0.72
C GLU A 64 -17.12 -6.15 -1.59
N HIS A 65 -15.97 -6.03 -2.25
CA HIS A 65 -15.68 -4.89 -3.12
C HIS A 65 -16.63 -4.85 -4.33
N TYR A 66 -16.83 -5.98 -5.01
CA TYR A 66 -17.79 -6.08 -6.12
C TYR A 66 -19.22 -5.72 -5.67
N TYR A 67 -19.67 -6.23 -4.52
CA TYR A 67 -20.99 -5.86 -3.97
C TYR A 67 -21.10 -4.40 -3.57
N THR A 68 -20.02 -3.78 -3.08
CA THR A 68 -19.98 -2.34 -2.78
C THR A 68 -20.18 -1.51 -4.04
N VAL A 69 -19.46 -1.84 -5.12
CA VAL A 69 -19.58 -1.13 -6.41
C VAL A 69 -20.99 -1.28 -6.98
N LEU A 70 -21.56 -2.49 -6.91
CA LEU A 70 -22.94 -2.74 -7.33
C LEU A 70 -23.96 -1.93 -6.52
N SER A 71 -23.82 -1.94 -5.20
CA SER A 71 -24.68 -1.17 -4.30
C SER A 71 -24.62 0.32 -4.61
N LEU A 72 -23.41 0.85 -4.86
CA LEU A 72 -23.23 2.26 -5.19
C LEU A 72 -23.86 2.60 -6.54
N GLY A 73 -23.57 1.81 -7.59
CA GLY A 73 -24.14 2.03 -8.92
C GLY A 73 -25.66 1.91 -8.97
N ILE A 74 -26.26 1.14 -8.06
CA ILE A 74 -27.71 1.05 -7.89
C ILE A 74 -28.27 2.27 -7.15
N GLN A 75 -27.58 2.76 -6.12
CA GLN A 75 -28.01 3.92 -5.33
C GLN A 75 -27.95 5.23 -6.14
N THR A 76 -27.03 5.35 -7.09
CA THR A 76 -26.82 6.57 -7.86
C THR A 76 -27.72 6.70 -9.09
N LEU A 77 -28.38 5.63 -9.55
CA LEU A 77 -29.01 5.59 -10.89
C LEU A 77 -30.53 5.35 -10.90
N GLY A 78 -31.24 5.47 -9.77
CA GLY A 78 -32.72 5.52 -9.73
C GLY A 78 -33.41 4.31 -9.06
N PRO A 79 -34.76 4.23 -9.13
CA PRO A 79 -35.56 3.40 -8.23
C PRO A 79 -35.46 1.91 -8.58
N VAL A 80 -34.49 1.24 -7.97
CA VAL A 80 -34.45 -0.23 -7.89
C VAL A 80 -35.48 -0.70 -6.86
N SER A 81 -36.10 -1.86 -7.07
CA SER A 81 -37.07 -2.41 -6.11
C SER A 81 -36.47 -2.55 -4.71
N SER A 82 -37.24 -2.19 -3.68
CA SER A 82 -36.82 -2.24 -2.27
C SER A 82 -36.26 -3.62 -1.89
N ALA A 83 -36.93 -4.70 -2.31
CA ALA A 83 -36.50 -6.08 -2.06
C ALA A 83 -35.09 -6.41 -2.61
N MET A 84 -34.69 -5.81 -3.72
CA MET A 84 -33.39 -6.04 -4.34
C MET A 84 -32.26 -5.31 -3.61
N LYS A 85 -32.55 -4.06 -3.21
CA LYS A 85 -31.67 -3.28 -2.35
C LYS A 85 -31.43 -4.02 -1.03
N ASP A 86 -32.48 -4.56 -0.45
CA ASP A 86 -32.42 -5.32 0.81
C ASP A 86 -31.57 -6.61 0.70
N ASP A 87 -31.68 -7.36 -0.41
CA ASP A 87 -30.84 -8.56 -0.62
C ASP A 87 -29.34 -8.21 -0.76
N LEU A 88 -29.01 -7.16 -1.52
CA LEU A 88 -27.64 -6.69 -1.68
C LEU A 88 -27.06 -6.17 -0.36
N ASP A 89 -27.81 -5.36 0.38
CA ASP A 89 -27.42 -4.83 1.68
C ASP A 89 -27.22 -5.96 2.70
N LYS A 90 -28.11 -6.96 2.72
CA LYS A 90 -27.97 -8.14 3.58
C LYS A 90 -26.69 -8.92 3.26
N ARG A 91 -26.36 -9.11 1.98
CA ARG A 91 -25.13 -9.80 1.56
C ARG A 91 -23.88 -9.00 1.89
N LEU A 92 -23.91 -7.69 1.63
CA LEU A 92 -22.81 -6.79 1.95
C LEU A 92 -22.55 -6.78 3.46
N LYS A 93 -23.60 -6.71 4.28
CA LYS A 93 -23.53 -6.80 5.74
C LYS A 93 -22.92 -8.13 6.19
N LYS A 94 -23.35 -9.26 5.62
CA LYS A 94 -22.78 -10.59 5.92
C LYS A 94 -21.30 -10.69 5.55
N LEU A 95 -20.91 -10.16 4.37
CA LEU A 95 -19.52 -10.17 3.92
C LEU A 95 -18.62 -9.25 4.76
N LYS A 96 -19.10 -8.04 5.08
CA LYS A 96 -18.42 -7.13 6.02
C LYS A 96 -18.22 -7.78 7.37
N ALA A 97 -19.24 -8.44 7.92
CA ALA A 97 -19.12 -9.19 9.18
C ALA A 97 -18.09 -10.32 9.09
N LEU A 98 -18.09 -11.11 8.01
CA LEU A 98 -17.12 -12.18 7.78
C LEU A 98 -15.68 -11.65 7.66
N ASN A 99 -15.47 -10.59 6.88
CA ASN A 99 -14.16 -9.99 6.69
C ASN A 99 -13.65 -9.30 7.98
N MET A 100 -14.54 -8.65 8.74
CA MET A 100 -14.22 -8.14 10.07
C MET A 100 -13.84 -9.27 11.04
N ALA A 101 -14.57 -10.39 11.06
CA ALA A 101 -14.25 -11.53 11.91
C ALA A 101 -12.89 -12.15 11.55
N ARG A 102 -12.59 -12.29 10.25
CA ARG A 102 -11.27 -12.75 9.78
C ARG A 102 -10.15 -11.80 10.17
N ALA A 103 -10.36 -10.49 10.03
CA ALA A 103 -9.38 -9.48 10.42
C ALA A 103 -9.12 -9.49 11.94
N ARG A 104 -10.17 -9.65 12.76
CA ARG A 104 -10.07 -9.77 14.23
C ARG A 104 -9.37 -11.04 14.68
N GLY A 105 -9.54 -12.15 13.95
CA GLY A 105 -8.90 -13.42 14.25
C GLY A 105 -7.39 -13.46 13.94
N GLY A 106 -6.81 -12.40 13.37
CA GLY A 106 -5.38 -12.33 13.06
C GLY A 106 -4.91 -13.33 12.00
N GLN A 107 -5.85 -14.04 11.34
CA GLN A 107 -5.51 -15.08 10.38
C GLN A 107 -4.98 -14.46 9.09
N LYS A 108 -3.76 -14.87 8.70
CA LYS A 108 -3.17 -14.52 7.41
C LYS A 108 -4.05 -15.12 6.31
N SER A 109 -4.27 -14.38 5.21
CA SER A 109 -4.86 -15.00 4.03
C SER A 109 -3.90 -16.04 3.46
N GLU A 110 -4.41 -17.03 2.73
CA GLU A 110 -3.60 -18.09 2.12
C GLU A 110 -2.44 -17.51 1.28
N ARG A 111 -2.73 -16.51 0.44
CA ARG A 111 -1.72 -15.78 -0.34
C ARG A 111 -0.65 -15.13 0.54
N VAL A 112 -1.05 -14.54 1.67
CA VAL A 112 -0.11 -13.91 2.61
C VAL A 112 0.72 -14.97 3.31
N SER A 113 0.10 -16.07 3.74
CA SER A 113 0.76 -17.18 4.42
C SER A 113 1.83 -17.84 3.53
N LYS A 114 1.51 -18.11 2.27
CA LYS A 114 2.42 -18.74 1.30
C LYS A 114 3.72 -17.94 1.07
N ASN A 115 3.62 -16.62 1.12
CA ASN A 115 4.72 -15.69 0.86
C ASN A 115 5.26 -15.02 2.14
N TRP A 116 4.83 -15.50 3.30
CA TRP A 116 5.27 -14.94 4.57
C TRP A 116 6.72 -15.35 4.85
N ILE A 117 7.50 -14.39 5.34
CA ILE A 117 8.84 -14.60 5.89
C ILE A 117 8.92 -13.91 7.25
N SER A 118 9.88 -14.33 8.08
CA SER A 118 10.18 -13.67 9.34
C SER A 118 10.81 -12.30 9.12
N TRP A 119 10.76 -11.44 10.14
CA TRP A 119 11.44 -10.15 10.08
C TRP A 119 12.97 -10.33 10.00
N ALA A 120 13.52 -11.33 10.67
CA ALA A 120 14.94 -11.67 10.58
C ALA A 120 15.36 -12.07 9.16
N GLU A 121 14.51 -12.77 8.40
CA GLU A 121 14.78 -13.06 6.98
C GLU A 121 14.76 -11.79 6.13
N VAL A 122 13.85 -10.84 6.40
CA VAL A 122 13.83 -9.53 5.74
C VAL A 122 15.15 -8.78 5.99
N GLU A 123 15.60 -8.73 7.24
CA GLU A 123 16.87 -8.12 7.62
C GLU A 123 18.06 -8.83 6.97
N GLY A 124 18.02 -10.16 6.90
CA GLY A 124 19.05 -10.96 6.21
C GLY A 124 19.17 -10.62 4.72
N VAL A 125 18.07 -10.27 4.03
CA VAL A 125 18.14 -9.79 2.63
C VAL A 125 18.81 -8.41 2.55
N ARG A 126 18.51 -7.50 3.49
CA ARG A 126 19.19 -6.20 3.57
C ARG A 126 20.68 -6.37 3.82
N ASP A 127 21.06 -7.22 4.78
CA ASP A 127 22.45 -7.39 5.17
C ASP A 127 23.28 -8.03 4.04
N ARG A 128 22.66 -8.87 3.20
CA ARG A 128 23.28 -9.35 1.95
C ARG A 128 23.54 -8.21 0.97
N LEU A 129 22.55 -7.34 0.75
CA LEU A 129 22.70 -6.17 -0.11
C LEU A 129 23.76 -5.19 0.44
N GLU A 130 23.83 -4.99 1.75
CA GLU A 130 24.86 -4.17 2.38
C GLU A 130 26.27 -4.69 2.03
N LYS A 131 26.48 -6.00 2.15
CA LYS A 131 27.76 -6.64 1.80
C LYS A 131 28.12 -6.44 0.33
N GLU A 132 27.14 -6.55 -0.56
CA GLU A 132 27.31 -6.35 -2.00
C GLU A 132 27.71 -4.92 -2.35
N VAL A 133 27.09 -3.93 -1.69
CA VAL A 133 27.34 -2.51 -2.01
C VAL A 133 28.48 -1.89 -1.22
N ARG A 134 29.06 -2.61 -0.25
CA ARG A 134 30.10 -2.09 0.67
C ARG A 134 31.31 -1.52 -0.08
N SER A 135 31.76 -2.20 -1.14
CA SER A 135 32.87 -1.73 -1.99
C SER A 135 32.53 -0.47 -2.80
N LEU A 136 31.23 -0.18 -2.97
CA LEU A 136 30.72 0.97 -3.70
C LEU A 136 30.60 2.24 -2.83
N HIS A 137 30.70 2.10 -1.49
CA HIS A 137 30.58 3.21 -0.54
C HIS A 137 31.51 4.40 -0.88
N PRO A 138 32.84 4.22 -1.07
CA PRO A 138 33.75 5.32 -1.34
C PRO A 138 33.59 5.92 -2.74
N ARG A 139 32.92 5.22 -3.66
CA ARG A 139 32.80 5.61 -5.06
C ARG A 139 31.70 6.65 -5.25
N ARG A 140 32.02 7.73 -5.97
CA ARG A 140 31.05 8.78 -6.36
C ARG A 140 30.30 8.46 -7.64
N LYS A 141 31.00 7.89 -8.63
CA LYS A 141 30.43 7.46 -9.91
C LYS A 141 30.29 5.94 -9.91
N LEU A 142 29.09 5.48 -10.22
CA LEU A 142 28.74 4.06 -10.31
C LEU A 142 28.21 3.78 -11.72
N THR A 143 28.39 2.55 -12.21
CA THR A 143 27.69 2.10 -13.42
C THR A 143 26.17 2.05 -13.16
N PRO A 144 25.33 2.05 -14.20
CA PRO A 144 23.87 1.92 -14.02
C PRO A 144 23.48 0.69 -13.18
N GLU A 145 24.13 -0.45 -13.38
CA GLU A 145 23.93 -1.69 -12.63
C GLU A 145 24.33 -1.57 -11.15
N GLU A 146 25.52 -1.03 -10.89
CA GLU A 146 26.02 -0.79 -9.52
C GLU A 146 25.09 0.17 -8.77
N LEU A 147 24.66 1.23 -9.45
CA LEU A 147 23.81 2.26 -8.88
C LEU A 147 22.40 1.73 -8.59
N TYR A 148 21.84 0.90 -9.47
CA TYR A 148 20.56 0.24 -9.25
C TYR A 148 20.65 -0.76 -8.08
N THR A 149 21.74 -1.49 -7.96
CA THR A 149 22.01 -2.40 -6.83
C THR A 149 22.13 -1.63 -5.51
N TYR A 150 22.87 -0.52 -5.51
CA TYR A 150 22.93 0.39 -4.36
C TYR A 150 21.55 0.94 -4.00
N GLN A 151 20.73 1.29 -4.99
CA GLN A 151 19.38 1.77 -4.75
C GLN A 151 18.48 0.68 -4.13
N LYS A 152 18.61 -0.59 -4.51
CA LYS A 152 17.90 -1.71 -3.84
C LYS A 152 18.25 -1.77 -2.36
N TYR A 153 19.53 -1.60 -2.01
CA TYR A 153 20.00 -1.54 -0.62
C TYR A 153 19.39 -0.35 0.14
N VAL A 154 19.43 0.85 -0.43
CA VAL A 154 18.85 2.06 0.17
C VAL A 154 17.35 1.89 0.36
N LEU A 155 16.65 1.39 -0.67
CA LEU A 155 15.22 1.15 -0.64
C LEU A 155 14.85 0.20 0.50
N LEU A 156 15.52 -0.94 0.63
CA LEU A 156 15.21 -1.89 1.69
C LEU A 156 15.59 -1.33 3.07
N SER A 157 16.66 -0.53 3.17
CA SER A 157 17.05 0.16 4.41
C SER A 157 15.96 1.13 4.89
N LEU A 158 15.33 1.89 3.99
CA LEU A 158 14.20 2.78 4.31
C LEU A 158 13.02 2.05 4.96
N TYR A 159 12.83 0.76 4.64
CA TYR A 159 11.74 -0.06 5.18
C TYR A 159 12.12 -0.93 6.37
N THR A 160 13.41 -1.03 6.72
CA THR A 160 13.88 -1.99 7.73
C THR A 160 14.65 -1.35 8.88
N MET A 161 15.35 -0.24 8.65
CA MET A 161 16.06 0.50 9.72
C MET A 161 15.13 1.44 10.49
N GLN A 162 13.87 1.55 10.07
CA GLN A 162 12.81 2.28 10.76
C GLN A 162 11.46 1.61 10.47
N PRO A 163 10.39 1.94 11.22
CA PRO A 163 9.07 1.39 10.95
C PRO A 163 8.65 1.62 9.48
N PRO A 164 8.29 0.58 8.72
CA PRO A 164 7.97 0.69 7.31
C PRO A 164 6.72 1.56 7.06
N VAL A 165 6.89 2.61 6.28
CA VAL A 165 5.80 3.43 5.73
C VAL A 165 5.11 2.71 4.56
N ARG A 166 4.15 3.34 3.89
CA ARG A 166 3.57 2.76 2.67
C ARG A 166 4.50 3.05 1.50
N ASP A 167 3.97 3.32 0.32
CA ASP A 167 4.76 3.59 -0.87
C ASP A 167 5.24 5.06 -0.94
N ASP A 168 5.28 5.74 0.21
CA ASP A 168 5.44 7.19 0.33
C ASP A 168 6.85 7.69 -0.07
N TYR A 169 7.81 6.78 -0.26
CA TYR A 169 9.16 7.09 -0.78
C TYR A 169 9.24 7.15 -2.30
N ALA A 170 8.26 6.61 -3.04
CA ALA A 170 8.32 6.48 -4.50
C ALA A 170 8.60 7.81 -5.20
N THR A 171 7.92 8.87 -4.77
CA THR A 171 7.96 10.19 -5.38
C THR A 171 8.79 11.18 -4.56
N MET A 172 9.51 10.72 -3.54
CA MET A 172 10.21 11.58 -2.59
C MET A 172 11.36 12.36 -3.24
N ARG A 173 11.40 13.67 -2.99
CA ARG A 173 12.42 14.59 -3.50
C ARG A 173 13.48 14.89 -2.44
N VAL A 174 14.71 15.12 -2.86
CA VAL A 174 15.81 15.56 -2.00
C VAL A 174 15.89 17.08 -2.09
N THR A 175 15.64 17.77 -0.98
CA THR A 175 15.53 19.23 -0.96
C THR A 175 16.49 19.82 0.08
N PRO A 176 17.39 20.74 -0.29
CA PRO A 176 18.22 21.47 0.68
C PRO A 176 17.36 22.36 1.59
N VAL A 177 17.62 22.38 2.90
CA VAL A 177 16.84 23.19 3.87
C VAL A 177 16.97 24.70 3.63
N ASN A 178 18.04 25.14 2.96
CA ASN A 178 18.28 26.56 2.67
C ASN A 178 17.65 27.02 1.35
N SER A 179 16.96 26.13 0.61
CA SER A 179 16.36 26.56 -0.64
C SER A 179 15.01 27.23 -0.35
N ALA A 180 14.81 28.40 -0.96
CA ALA A 180 13.49 29.00 -1.16
C ALA A 180 12.51 28.11 -1.97
N GLU A 181 12.88 26.84 -2.23
CA GLU A 181 12.15 25.82 -2.98
C GLU A 181 11.37 24.87 -2.08
N PHE A 182 11.59 24.82 -0.75
CA PHE A 182 10.63 24.14 0.12
C PHE A 182 9.37 25.01 0.21
N LYS A 183 8.54 24.90 -0.82
CA LYS A 183 7.14 25.26 -0.81
C LYS A 183 6.40 23.95 -0.63
N ALA A 184 5.29 23.98 0.11
CA ALA A 184 4.37 22.84 0.17
C ALA A 184 3.79 22.61 -1.25
N ASP A 185 4.52 21.88 -2.08
CA ASP A 185 4.23 21.62 -3.49
C ASP A 185 3.48 20.30 -3.68
N GLY A 186 3.03 19.71 -2.56
CA GLY A 186 2.30 18.46 -2.52
C GLY A 186 3.20 17.22 -2.56
N TYR A 187 4.53 17.33 -2.59
CA TYR A 187 5.41 16.16 -2.60
C TYR A 187 5.93 15.81 -1.21
N ASN A 188 6.43 14.57 -1.07
CA ASN A 188 7.22 14.16 0.08
C ASN A 188 8.68 14.53 -0.14
N HIS A 189 9.36 14.98 0.93
CA HIS A 189 10.74 15.47 0.85
C HIS A 189 11.65 14.76 1.85
N LEU A 190 12.89 14.54 1.44
CA LEU A 190 14.04 14.36 2.31
C LEU A 190 14.78 15.70 2.37
N LEU A 191 14.58 16.40 3.48
CA LEU A 191 15.21 17.68 3.76
C LEU A 191 16.67 17.47 4.19
N VAL A 192 17.60 18.12 3.49
CA VAL A 192 19.03 18.06 3.76
C VAL A 192 19.49 19.39 4.35
N GLY A 193 19.71 19.40 5.66
CA GLY A 193 20.05 20.59 6.43
C GLY A 193 21.55 20.80 6.66
N PRO A 194 21.91 21.96 7.24
CA PRO A 194 23.28 22.22 7.68
C PRO A 194 23.74 21.15 8.68
N GLY A 195 25.06 20.89 8.70
CA GLY A 195 25.64 19.87 9.58
C GLY A 195 25.21 18.44 9.25
N ARG A 196 24.84 18.15 8.00
CA ARG A 196 24.39 16.82 7.54
C ARG A 196 23.11 16.32 8.22
N ARG A 197 22.29 17.21 8.79
CA ARG A 197 20.99 16.81 9.37
C ARG A 197 20.03 16.41 8.26
N LEU A 198 19.33 15.29 8.44
CA LEU A 198 18.33 14.78 7.51
C LEU A 198 16.97 14.77 8.20
N ARG A 199 15.91 15.18 7.50
CA ARG A 199 14.52 15.04 7.96
C ARG A 199 13.64 14.54 6.83
N PHE A 200 12.81 13.54 7.09
CA PHE A 200 11.70 13.23 6.22
C PHE A 200 10.55 14.18 6.50
N HIS A 201 9.99 14.76 5.45
CA HIS A 201 8.78 15.57 5.48
C HIS A 201 7.74 14.92 4.58
N PHE A 202 6.70 14.35 5.17
CA PHE A 202 5.60 13.70 4.48
C PHE A 202 4.41 14.66 4.37
N SER A 203 4.26 15.32 3.23
CA SER A 203 3.15 16.24 2.93
C SER A 203 1.93 15.51 2.36
N GLU A 204 2.18 14.54 1.48
CA GLU A 204 1.15 13.79 0.78
C GLU A 204 1.20 12.32 1.19
N TYR A 205 0.20 11.94 1.97
CA TYR A 205 -0.08 10.56 2.31
C TYR A 205 -1.58 10.40 2.48
N LYS A 206 -2.06 9.15 2.43
CA LYS A 206 -3.50 8.81 2.43
C LYS A 206 -4.35 9.54 3.50
N THR A 207 -3.74 9.98 4.59
CA THR A 207 -4.42 10.63 5.71
C THR A 207 -3.85 12.00 6.06
N SER A 208 -3.06 12.64 5.18
CA SER A 208 -2.51 13.99 5.42
C SER A 208 -3.61 15.03 5.62
N LYS A 209 -4.77 14.87 4.97
CA LYS A 209 -5.96 15.69 5.19
C LYS A 209 -6.48 15.66 6.65
N ILE A 210 -6.18 14.59 7.39
CA ILE A 210 -6.66 14.38 8.77
C ILE A 210 -5.56 14.70 9.79
N TYR A 211 -4.32 14.31 9.51
CA TYR A 211 -3.22 14.37 10.48
C TYR A 211 -2.15 15.43 10.16
N GLY A 212 -2.32 16.23 9.09
CA GLY A 212 -1.35 17.24 8.67
C GLY A 212 -0.09 16.63 8.05
N SER A 213 0.94 17.45 7.84
CA SER A 213 2.26 16.97 7.43
C SER A 213 2.97 16.30 8.62
N LEU A 214 3.78 15.29 8.33
CA LEU A 214 4.58 14.59 9.35
C LEU A 214 6.06 14.80 9.08
N GLU A 215 6.78 15.28 10.09
CA GLU A 215 8.24 15.34 10.08
C GLU A 215 8.86 14.30 11.00
N THR A 216 9.84 13.55 10.49
CA THR A 216 10.58 12.55 11.27
C THR A 216 12.05 12.55 10.90
N GLU A 217 12.91 12.37 11.90
CA GLU A 217 14.35 12.17 11.67
C GLU A 217 14.65 10.69 11.41
N PRO A 218 15.49 10.37 10.40
CA PRO A 218 15.98 9.00 10.22
C PRO A 218 16.86 8.60 11.41
N PRO A 219 16.78 7.35 11.87
CA PRO A 219 17.75 6.79 12.82
C PRO A 219 19.18 6.91 12.30
N SER A 220 20.18 6.91 13.21
CA SER A 220 21.61 7.09 12.89
C SER A 220 22.08 6.19 11.74
N ASP A 221 21.68 4.93 11.77
CA ASP A 221 22.13 3.91 10.82
C ASP A 221 21.57 4.19 9.42
N LEU A 222 20.29 4.58 9.36
CA LEU A 222 19.65 4.98 8.11
C LEU A 222 20.24 6.30 7.58
N ALA A 223 20.53 7.26 8.47
CA ALA A 223 21.18 8.50 8.10
C ALA A 223 22.56 8.24 7.47
N ALA A 224 23.33 7.29 8.01
CA ALA A 224 24.62 6.89 7.44
C ALA A 224 24.46 6.33 6.01
N VAL A 225 23.48 5.45 5.78
CA VAL A 225 23.14 4.92 4.44
C VAL A 225 22.72 6.04 3.48
N LEU A 226 21.89 6.97 3.94
CA LEU A 226 21.46 8.10 3.11
C LEU A 226 22.65 9.01 2.76
N HIS A 227 23.56 9.25 3.70
CA HIS A 227 24.75 10.04 3.44
C HIS A 227 25.71 9.42 2.43
N SER A 228 25.82 8.09 2.37
CA SER A 228 26.62 7.41 1.34
C SER A 228 25.91 7.38 -0.01
N TRP A 229 24.56 7.41 0.00
CA TRP A 229 23.71 7.41 -1.19
C TRP A 229 23.61 8.76 -1.88
N LEU A 230 23.28 9.84 -1.15
CA LEU A 230 22.97 11.16 -1.71
C LEU A 230 24.04 11.70 -2.69
N PRO A 231 25.36 11.56 -2.44
CA PRO A 231 26.38 12.01 -3.39
C PRO A 231 26.35 11.28 -4.75
N LYS A 232 25.82 10.06 -4.79
CA LYS A 232 25.78 9.21 -6.01
C LYS A 232 24.62 9.59 -6.95
N ILE A 233 23.57 10.22 -6.41
CA ILE A 233 22.40 10.65 -7.20
C ILE A 233 22.42 12.15 -7.56
N ARG A 234 23.31 12.95 -6.96
CA ARG A 234 23.41 14.40 -7.20
C ARG A 234 23.61 14.81 -8.67
N HIS A 235 24.16 13.93 -9.49
CA HIS A 235 24.44 14.19 -10.90
C HIS A 235 23.36 13.66 -11.84
N ARG A 236 22.28 13.07 -11.31
CA ARG A 236 21.17 12.59 -12.13
C ARG A 236 20.32 13.76 -12.58
N GLY A 237 19.97 13.80 -13.87
CA GLY A 237 18.94 14.70 -14.40
C GLY A 237 17.52 14.31 -13.99
N ASP A 238 17.34 13.59 -12.87
CA ASP A 238 16.05 13.03 -12.42
C ASP A 238 15.20 14.03 -11.61
N GLY A 239 15.65 15.29 -11.54
CA GLY A 239 14.98 16.36 -10.80
C GLY A 239 15.20 16.28 -9.30
N GLY A 240 16.28 15.63 -8.83
CA GLY A 240 16.64 15.57 -7.42
C GLY A 240 15.78 14.59 -6.63
N ARG A 241 15.39 13.45 -7.24
CA ARG A 241 14.58 12.43 -6.57
C ARG A 241 15.45 11.51 -5.72
N LEU A 242 14.89 11.01 -4.61
CA LEU A 242 15.60 10.07 -3.75
C LEU A 242 15.83 8.71 -4.44
N LEU A 243 14.85 8.29 -5.24
CA LEU A 243 14.80 7.01 -5.94
C LEU A 243 14.39 7.23 -7.39
N ALA A 244 14.98 6.46 -8.31
CA ALA A 244 14.68 6.51 -9.75
C ALA A 244 14.47 5.12 -10.34
N LYS A 245 13.82 5.04 -11.50
CA LYS A 245 13.75 3.79 -12.27
C LYS A 245 15.13 3.36 -12.75
N ARG A 246 15.26 2.12 -13.25
CA ARG A 246 16.53 1.58 -13.75
C ARG A 246 17.08 2.38 -14.94
N ASP A 247 16.20 2.94 -15.75
CA ASP A 247 16.50 3.84 -16.88
C ASP A 247 16.89 5.27 -16.44
N GLY A 248 16.85 5.58 -15.14
CA GLY A 248 17.08 6.92 -14.60
C GLY A 248 15.85 7.83 -14.63
N GLY A 249 14.71 7.36 -15.14
CA GLY A 249 13.45 8.09 -15.14
C GLY A 249 12.82 8.20 -13.75
N PRO A 250 11.81 9.08 -13.58
CA PRO A 250 11.12 9.25 -12.30
C PRO A 250 10.37 7.97 -11.89
N MET A 251 10.46 7.61 -10.61
CA MET A 251 9.59 6.57 -10.04
C MET A 251 8.15 7.07 -9.93
N GLN A 252 7.22 6.17 -10.25
CA GLN A 252 5.79 6.34 -9.99
C GLN A 252 5.39 5.53 -8.74
N GLU A 253 4.25 5.87 -8.16
CA GLU A 253 3.62 5.00 -7.15
C GLU A 253 3.44 3.58 -7.70
N GLY A 254 3.74 2.59 -6.87
CA GLY A 254 3.82 1.17 -7.21
C GLY A 254 5.22 0.70 -7.61
N THR A 255 6.11 1.57 -8.07
CA THR A 255 7.45 1.17 -8.52
C THR A 255 8.29 0.55 -7.40
N PRO A 256 8.36 1.13 -6.18
CA PRO A 256 9.11 0.51 -5.08
C PRO A 256 8.58 -0.87 -4.71
N LYS A 257 7.26 -1.08 -4.78
CA LYS A 257 6.66 -2.40 -4.60
C LYS A 257 7.17 -3.41 -5.62
N ASP A 258 7.30 -3.03 -6.88
CA ASP A 258 7.77 -3.95 -7.92
C ASP A 258 9.26 -4.28 -7.75
N ILE A 259 10.09 -3.30 -7.37
CA ILE A 259 11.51 -3.51 -7.04
C ILE A 259 11.65 -4.47 -5.86
N LEU A 260 10.90 -4.24 -4.77
CA LEU A 260 10.93 -5.12 -3.60
C LEU A 260 10.42 -6.53 -3.94
N ASN A 261 9.35 -6.65 -4.72
CA ASN A 261 8.86 -7.95 -5.16
C ASN A 261 9.91 -8.73 -5.95
N ALA A 262 10.60 -8.08 -6.87
CA ALA A 262 11.67 -8.69 -7.65
C ALA A 262 12.84 -9.10 -6.77
N LEU A 263 13.29 -8.21 -5.88
CA LEU A 263 14.37 -8.45 -4.92
C LEU A 263 14.09 -9.67 -4.04
N PHE A 264 12.90 -9.75 -3.43
CA PHE A 264 12.54 -10.88 -2.58
C PHE A 264 12.30 -12.16 -3.36
N GLN A 265 11.78 -12.08 -4.59
CA GLN A 265 11.65 -13.23 -5.45
C GLN A 265 13.02 -13.84 -5.77
N GLU A 266 14.01 -13.00 -6.07
CA GLU A 266 15.39 -13.40 -6.32
C GLU A 266 16.05 -13.98 -5.06
N ALA A 267 15.91 -13.30 -3.92
CA ALA A 267 16.60 -13.68 -2.69
C ALA A 267 15.97 -14.87 -1.94
N THR A 268 14.65 -15.07 -2.06
CA THR A 268 13.89 -16.02 -1.21
C THR A 268 12.92 -16.91 -1.99
N GLY A 269 12.72 -16.67 -3.29
CA GLY A 269 11.71 -17.37 -4.09
C GLY A 269 10.26 -16.98 -3.79
N LYS A 270 10.02 -15.99 -2.91
CA LYS A 270 8.67 -15.55 -2.51
C LYS A 270 8.21 -14.33 -3.32
N ARG A 271 6.93 -14.32 -3.70
CA ARG A 271 6.31 -13.21 -4.47
C ARG A 271 5.42 -12.33 -3.61
N GLY A 272 5.26 -11.07 -4.01
CA GLY A 272 4.29 -10.17 -3.40
C GLY A 272 4.75 -9.56 -2.07
N ILE A 273 6.06 -9.57 -1.81
CA ILE A 273 6.69 -8.85 -0.70
C ILE A 273 7.00 -7.41 -1.16
N GLY A 274 6.02 -6.54 -0.97
CA GLY A 274 6.17 -5.08 -1.13
C GLY A 274 5.96 -4.32 0.19
N PRO A 275 5.84 -2.98 0.18
CA PRO A 275 5.77 -2.14 1.38
C PRO A 275 4.65 -2.57 2.35
N ALA A 276 3.47 -2.90 1.82
CA ALA A 276 2.34 -3.36 2.61
C ALA A 276 2.57 -4.72 3.29
N MET A 277 3.33 -5.63 2.66
CA MET A 277 3.69 -6.92 3.27
C MET A 277 4.77 -6.72 4.33
N LEU A 278 5.82 -5.95 4.03
CA LEU A 278 6.88 -5.61 4.97
C LEU A 278 6.32 -5.00 6.25
N ARG A 279 5.36 -4.07 6.12
CA ARG A 279 4.66 -3.50 7.28
C ARG A 279 3.91 -4.53 8.11
N ARG A 280 3.28 -5.51 7.49
CA ARG A 280 2.60 -6.60 8.23
C ARG A 280 3.61 -7.49 8.95
N ILE A 281 4.70 -7.85 8.27
CA ILE A 281 5.77 -8.68 8.84
C ILE A 281 6.39 -7.94 10.04
N TYR A 282 6.75 -6.67 9.89
CA TYR A 282 7.28 -5.83 10.96
C TYR A 282 6.35 -5.77 12.18
N MET A 283 5.07 -5.41 11.97
CA MET A 283 4.10 -5.30 13.06
C MET A 283 3.87 -6.63 13.77
N THR A 284 3.84 -7.74 13.01
CA THR A 284 3.67 -9.09 13.58
C THR A 284 4.91 -9.54 14.33
N GLY A 285 6.11 -9.26 13.81
CA GLY A 285 7.36 -9.60 14.47
C GLY A 285 7.56 -8.82 15.76
N ARG A 286 7.19 -7.54 15.78
CA ARG A 286 7.36 -6.65 16.94
C ARG A 286 6.29 -6.83 18.00
N PHE A 287 5.01 -6.92 17.61
CA PHE A 287 3.88 -6.87 18.53
C PHE A 287 3.02 -8.15 18.54
N GLY A 288 3.36 -9.17 17.75
CA GLY A 288 2.54 -10.38 17.61
C GLY A 288 2.32 -11.12 18.93
N LYS A 289 3.40 -11.34 19.69
CA LYS A 289 3.33 -12.02 21.00
C LYS A 289 2.50 -11.24 22.02
N GLU A 290 2.73 -9.92 22.11
CA GLU A 290 1.97 -9.03 22.98
C GLU A 290 0.47 -9.03 22.61
N GLN A 291 0.17 -9.01 21.32
CA GLN A 291 -1.21 -9.05 20.84
C GLN A 291 -1.89 -10.39 21.16
N GLU A 292 -1.17 -11.52 21.05
CA GLU A 292 -1.67 -12.84 21.46
C GLU A 292 -1.96 -12.90 22.97
N GLU A 293 -1.08 -12.34 23.79
CA GLU A 293 -1.29 -12.24 25.23
C GLU A 293 -2.51 -11.38 25.57
N ARG A 294 -2.63 -10.19 24.97
CA ARG A 294 -3.79 -9.31 25.12
C ARG A 294 -5.08 -10.01 24.73
N LEU A 295 -5.08 -10.79 23.64
CA LEU A 295 -6.24 -11.59 23.23
C LEU A 295 -6.57 -12.69 24.26
N ARG A 296 -5.55 -13.36 24.82
CA ARG A 296 -5.73 -14.39 25.85
C ARG A 296 -6.33 -13.80 27.12
N VAL A 297 -5.80 -12.67 27.60
CA VAL A 297 -6.30 -11.96 28.78
C VAL A 297 -7.72 -11.48 28.55
N ALA A 298 -7.99 -10.82 27.43
CA ALA A 298 -9.33 -10.34 27.10
C ALA A 298 -10.37 -11.48 27.05
N LYS A 299 -10.00 -12.64 26.48
CA LYS A 299 -10.85 -13.84 26.48
C LYS A 299 -11.14 -14.34 27.90
N LYS A 300 -10.14 -14.41 28.78
CA LYS A 300 -10.31 -14.82 30.19
C LYS A 300 -11.17 -13.83 30.97
N MET A 301 -11.07 -12.55 30.66
CA MET A 301 -11.84 -11.47 31.28
C MET A 301 -13.17 -11.20 30.57
N MET A 302 -13.58 -12.07 29.62
CA MET A 302 -14.84 -11.98 28.88
C MET A 302 -15.10 -10.62 28.21
N HIS A 303 -14.05 -9.93 27.77
CA HIS A 303 -14.16 -8.66 27.07
C HIS A 303 -13.32 -8.63 25.79
N SER A 304 -13.46 -7.56 25.01
CA SER A 304 -12.61 -7.34 23.83
C SER A 304 -11.27 -6.71 24.23
N VAL A 305 -10.22 -6.88 23.41
CA VAL A 305 -8.92 -6.20 23.64
C VAL A 305 -9.08 -4.68 23.70
N SER A 306 -9.99 -4.11 22.90
CA SER A 306 -10.31 -2.69 22.91
C SER A 306 -10.86 -2.22 24.26
N MET A 307 -11.74 -3.03 24.87
CA MET A 307 -12.24 -2.76 26.22
C MET A 307 -11.11 -2.86 27.25
N GLY A 308 -10.26 -3.89 27.13
CA GLY A 308 -9.05 -4.07 27.96
C GLY A 308 -8.15 -2.83 27.96
N ASN A 309 -7.91 -2.24 26.79
CA ASN A 309 -7.08 -1.05 26.64
C ASN A 309 -7.60 0.17 27.42
N ARG A 310 -8.91 0.27 27.71
CA ARG A 310 -9.46 1.39 28.50
C ARG A 310 -9.09 1.29 29.99
N TYR A 311 -8.73 0.10 30.46
CA TYR A 311 -8.29 -0.12 31.84
C TYR A 311 -6.79 0.10 32.03
N ILE A 312 -6.02 0.21 30.94
CA ILE A 312 -4.58 0.52 30.99
C ILE A 312 -4.43 2.01 31.29
N LYS A 313 -3.97 2.33 32.51
CA LYS A 313 -3.58 3.70 32.88
C LYS A 313 -2.16 3.99 32.38
N ARG A 314 -1.91 5.24 31.98
CA ARG A 314 -0.60 5.74 31.52
C ARG A 314 0.25 6.19 32.69
#